data_AF-A0A849Z125-F1
#
_entry.id   AF-A0A849Z125-F1
#
_cell.length_a   1.000
_cell.length_b   1.000
_cell.length_c   1.000
_cell.angle_alpha   90.00
_cell.angle_beta   90.00
_cell.angle_gamma   90.00
#
_symmetry.space_group_name_H-M   'P 1'
#
loop_
_entity.id
_entity.type
_entity.pdbx_description
1 polymer ?
#
loop_
_entity_poly.entity_id
_entity_poly.type
_entity_poly.pdbx_seq_one_letter_code
_entity_poly.pdbx_strand_id
1 'polypeptide(L)'
;MSETGAHDIAQRKQDHIDLCATGDVGFRAKTTLFEEVELIHDAVPEVNVDEIDTRVELFGKTLSAPIVIASMTGGTEKARAINQQLAQIAEEEGYGFGLGSQRAMLDTTKGRDVTYEVRSVAPNALILGNIGAVQARVSGKAALDDLVGRVGADALCLHLNPAQEIVQPGGDRDFTGVVETLGMLADELSVPVLAKETGCGIGPAAARKIAAAGVRHLDVSGAGGTSWVAVEMHRTEGDAKNLGAMLREWGVPTA
;
A
#
# COMPACT_ATOMS: atom_id res chain seq x y z
N MET A 1 -19.07 -11.86 15.09
CA MET A 1 -18.72 -10.43 14.98
C MET A 1 -20.03 -9.66 14.82
N SER A 2 -20.36 -8.75 15.74
CA SER A 2 -21.65 -8.03 15.78
C SER A 2 -21.79 -7.05 14.60
N GLU A 3 -23.03 -6.71 14.22
CA GLU A 3 -23.34 -5.70 13.18
C GLU A 3 -22.62 -4.36 13.39
N THR A 4 -22.31 -4.01 14.65
CA THR A 4 -21.54 -2.82 15.02
C THR A 4 -20.11 -2.81 14.46
N GLY A 5 -19.44 -3.96 14.33
CA GLY A 5 -18.08 -4.03 13.79
C GLY A 5 -17.99 -3.87 12.27
N ALA A 6 -19.08 -4.17 11.54
CA ALA A 6 -19.11 -4.01 10.09
C ALA A 6 -19.42 -2.57 9.65
N HIS A 7 -20.24 -1.85 10.43
CA HIS A 7 -20.52 -0.43 10.21
C HIS A 7 -19.26 0.44 10.44
N ASP A 8 -18.44 0.06 11.42
CA ASP A 8 -17.20 0.75 11.77
C ASP A 8 -16.14 0.68 10.65
N ILE A 9 -15.94 -0.48 10.01
CA ILE A 9 -14.94 -0.65 8.94
C ILE A 9 -15.29 0.15 7.67
N ALA A 10 -16.56 0.19 7.28
CA ALA A 10 -16.98 0.92 6.09
C ALA A 10 -16.86 2.43 6.29
N GLN A 11 -17.26 2.93 7.47
CA GLN A 11 -17.10 4.34 7.84
C GLN A 11 -15.61 4.72 7.89
N ARG A 12 -14.77 3.90 8.53
CA ARG A 12 -13.31 4.08 8.56
C ARG A 12 -12.71 4.26 7.16
N LYS A 13 -13.07 3.40 6.21
CA LYS A 13 -12.57 3.47 4.83
C LYS A 13 -13.01 4.75 4.12
N GLN A 14 -14.23 5.23 4.40
CA GLN A 14 -14.72 6.49 3.88
C GLN A 14 -13.94 7.68 4.49
N ASP A 15 -13.77 7.70 5.80
CA ASP A 15 -13.00 8.73 6.50
C ASP A 15 -11.56 8.81 5.97
N HIS A 16 -10.92 7.67 5.70
CA HIS A 16 -9.56 7.63 5.15
C HIS A 16 -9.50 8.31 3.78
N ILE A 17 -10.47 8.07 2.89
CA ILE A 17 -10.52 8.73 1.59
C ILE A 17 -10.67 10.25 1.79
N ASP A 18 -11.61 10.67 2.62
CA ASP A 18 -11.96 12.10 2.75
C ASP A 18 -10.84 12.89 3.43
N LEU A 19 -10.23 12.34 4.48
CA LEU A 19 -9.09 12.93 5.17
C LEU A 19 -7.85 12.99 4.28
N CYS A 20 -7.56 11.94 3.50
CA CYS A 20 -6.43 11.98 2.56
C CYS A 20 -6.66 12.95 1.39
N ALA A 21 -7.91 13.12 0.95
CA ALA A 21 -8.23 14.03 -0.15
C ALA A 21 -8.25 15.51 0.26
N THR A 22 -8.65 15.82 1.51
CA THR A 22 -8.97 17.21 1.91
C THR A 22 -8.43 17.63 3.27
N GLY A 23 -7.97 16.69 4.09
CA GLY A 23 -7.53 16.95 5.46
C GLY A 23 -6.05 17.34 5.57
N ASP A 24 -5.68 17.92 6.72
CA ASP A 24 -4.28 18.19 7.09
C ASP A 24 -3.62 16.92 7.66
N VAL A 25 -3.32 15.99 6.75
CA VAL A 25 -2.74 14.67 7.06
C VAL A 25 -1.33 14.46 6.51
N GLY A 26 -0.75 15.43 5.82
CA GLY A 26 0.65 15.37 5.38
C GLY A 26 1.61 15.69 6.53
N PHE A 27 2.90 15.34 6.41
CA PHE A 27 3.91 15.80 7.37
C PHE A 27 4.01 17.34 7.39
N ARG A 28 4.37 17.93 8.55
CA ARG A 28 4.48 19.39 8.72
C ARG A 28 5.91 19.89 8.71
N ALA A 29 6.83 19.13 9.30
CA ALA A 29 8.22 19.52 9.45
C ALA A 29 9.16 18.54 8.74
N LYS A 30 8.87 17.25 8.80
CA LYS A 30 9.63 16.23 8.08
C LYS A 30 9.25 16.25 6.61
N THR A 31 10.25 16.25 5.74
CA THR A 31 10.13 16.22 4.29
C THR A 31 10.48 14.83 3.76
N THR A 32 10.43 14.66 2.44
CA THR A 32 10.89 13.42 1.78
C THR A 32 12.40 13.31 1.69
N LEU A 33 13.14 14.41 1.97
CA LEU A 33 14.56 14.60 1.67
C LEU A 33 14.90 14.56 0.18
N PHE A 34 13.92 14.69 -0.71
CA PHE A 34 14.23 14.82 -2.15
C PHE A 34 14.85 16.18 -2.48
N GLU A 35 14.64 17.19 -1.64
CA GLU A 35 15.32 18.49 -1.74
C GLU A 35 16.82 18.39 -1.45
N GLU A 36 17.29 17.30 -0.83
CA GLU A 36 18.70 17.01 -0.58
C GLU A 36 19.32 16.14 -1.69
N VAL A 37 18.55 15.80 -2.73
CA VAL A 37 19.01 14.99 -3.88
C VAL A 37 19.10 15.88 -5.12
N GLU A 38 20.31 16.07 -5.62
CA GLU A 38 20.56 16.80 -6.87
C GLU A 38 21.01 15.84 -7.97
N LEU A 39 20.33 15.89 -9.12
CA LEU A 39 20.76 15.20 -10.32
C LEU A 39 21.81 16.05 -11.04
N ILE A 40 22.99 15.48 -11.28
CA ILE A 40 24.06 16.20 -11.97
C ILE A 40 23.66 16.40 -13.44
N HIS A 41 23.51 17.66 -13.85
CA HIS A 41 23.22 18.02 -15.24
C HIS A 41 24.40 17.67 -16.14
N ASP A 42 24.14 16.85 -17.16
CA ASP A 42 25.06 16.67 -18.28
C ASP A 42 24.77 17.72 -19.36
N ALA A 43 25.72 18.64 -19.58
CA ALA A 43 25.60 19.71 -20.56
C ALA A 43 25.81 19.25 -22.01
N VAL A 44 26.33 18.04 -22.22
CA VAL A 44 26.65 17.47 -23.54
C VAL A 44 26.26 15.99 -23.61
N PRO A 45 24.97 15.63 -23.43
CA PRO A 45 24.56 14.24 -23.20
C PRO A 45 24.63 13.32 -24.43
N GLU A 46 24.91 13.86 -25.62
CA GLU A 46 24.99 13.12 -26.90
C GLU A 46 23.83 12.12 -27.12
N VAL A 47 22.62 12.47 -26.68
CA VAL A 47 21.42 11.62 -26.74
C VAL A 47 20.33 12.25 -27.60
N ASN A 48 19.62 11.42 -28.36
CA ASN A 48 18.39 11.81 -29.04
C ASN A 48 17.20 11.60 -28.08
N VAL A 49 16.41 12.64 -27.82
CA VAL A 49 15.26 12.57 -26.90
C VAL A 49 14.21 11.55 -27.36
N ASP A 50 14.05 11.38 -28.68
CA ASP A 50 13.09 10.45 -29.27
C ASP A 50 13.52 8.98 -29.12
N GLU A 51 14.77 8.73 -28.69
CA GLU A 51 15.32 7.38 -28.46
C GLU A 51 15.28 6.99 -26.97
N ILE A 52 14.78 7.85 -26.07
CA ILE A 52 14.66 7.54 -24.65
C ILE A 52 13.55 6.50 -24.44
N ASP A 53 13.93 5.31 -23.99
CA ASP A 53 13.01 4.25 -23.61
C ASP A 53 12.78 4.25 -22.09
N THR A 54 11.56 4.57 -21.66
CA THR A 54 11.17 4.57 -20.25
C THR A 54 10.59 3.23 -19.78
N ARG A 55 10.49 2.24 -20.67
CA ARG A 55 9.84 0.97 -20.33
C ARG A 55 10.65 0.18 -19.34
N VAL A 56 9.95 -0.53 -18.45
CA VAL A 56 10.56 -1.43 -17.45
C VAL A 56 9.75 -2.71 -17.33
N GLU A 57 10.40 -3.81 -16.98
CA GLU A 57 9.73 -5.06 -16.61
C GLU A 57 9.55 -5.14 -15.09
N LEU A 58 8.32 -5.39 -14.64
CA LEU A 58 7.99 -5.56 -13.23
C LEU A 58 6.94 -6.67 -13.08
N PHE A 59 7.25 -7.69 -12.28
CA PHE A 59 6.40 -8.86 -12.01
C PHE A 59 5.85 -9.55 -13.28
N GLY A 60 6.68 -9.64 -14.33
CA GLY A 60 6.30 -10.30 -15.59
C GLY A 60 5.44 -9.44 -16.52
N LYS A 61 5.28 -8.15 -16.22
CA LYS A 61 4.59 -7.16 -17.07
C LYS A 61 5.57 -6.09 -17.53
N THR A 62 5.39 -5.59 -18.75
CA THR A 62 6.12 -4.42 -19.25
C THR A 62 5.28 -3.17 -18.98
N LEU A 63 5.83 -2.23 -18.22
CA LEU A 63 5.24 -0.91 -18.01
C LEU A 63 5.78 0.07 -19.06
N SER A 64 4.98 1.05 -19.45
CA SER A 64 5.39 2.15 -20.34
C SER A 64 6.41 3.09 -19.69
N ALA A 65 6.32 3.22 -18.35
CA ALA A 65 7.17 4.05 -17.50
C ALA A 65 7.33 3.37 -16.13
N PRO A 66 8.36 3.70 -15.34
CA PRO A 66 8.57 3.14 -14.00
C PRO A 66 7.62 3.75 -12.95
N ILE A 67 6.32 3.70 -13.21
CA ILE A 67 5.26 4.33 -12.41
C ILE A 67 4.25 3.27 -11.97
N VAL A 68 3.92 3.28 -10.68
CA VAL A 68 2.87 2.47 -10.08
C VAL A 68 1.98 3.38 -9.23
N ILE A 69 0.68 3.37 -9.51
CA ILE A 69 -0.32 4.03 -8.66
C ILE A 69 -0.46 3.18 -7.38
N ALA A 70 0.00 3.72 -6.25
CA ALA A 70 0.08 2.98 -4.99
C ALA A 70 -1.30 2.62 -4.40
N SER A 71 -1.31 1.59 -3.54
CA SER A 71 -2.48 1.13 -2.79
C SER A 71 -3.15 2.22 -1.96
N MET A 72 -4.43 2.45 -2.18
CA MET A 72 -5.21 3.47 -1.45
C MET A 72 -6.48 2.93 -0.82
N THR A 73 -7.41 2.36 -1.60
CA THR A 73 -8.76 2.11 -1.12
C THR A 73 -9.43 0.84 -1.67
N GLY A 74 -10.60 0.53 -1.12
CA GLY A 74 -11.46 -0.60 -1.45
C GLY A 74 -12.40 -0.87 -0.28
N GLY A 75 -13.54 -1.50 -0.52
CA GLY A 75 -14.50 -1.89 0.52
C GLY A 75 -15.72 -0.97 0.67
N THR A 76 -15.87 0.11 -0.10
CA THR A 76 -17.09 0.94 -0.20
C THR A 76 -17.43 1.21 -1.66
N GLU A 77 -18.64 1.68 -1.96
CA GLU A 77 -19.03 2.01 -3.35
C GLU A 77 -18.21 3.19 -3.91
N LYS A 78 -17.94 4.21 -3.08
CA LYS A 78 -17.02 5.29 -3.45
C LYS A 78 -15.62 4.75 -3.77
N ALA A 79 -15.12 3.82 -2.97
CA ALA A 79 -13.83 3.19 -3.21
C ALA A 79 -13.80 2.36 -4.48
N ARG A 80 -14.90 1.67 -4.82
CA ARG A 80 -15.06 0.95 -6.10
C ARG A 80 -14.89 1.89 -7.29
N ALA A 81 -15.59 3.03 -7.28
CA ALA A 81 -15.52 3.99 -8.37
C ALA A 81 -14.10 4.54 -8.55
N ILE A 82 -13.41 4.85 -7.44
CA ILE A 82 -12.01 5.29 -7.43
C ILE A 82 -11.10 4.19 -8.01
N ASN A 83 -11.24 2.95 -7.56
CA ASN A 83 -10.43 1.83 -8.03
C ASN A 83 -10.61 1.58 -9.53
N GLN A 84 -11.84 1.64 -10.04
CA GLN A 84 -12.13 1.48 -11.46
C GLN A 84 -11.48 2.61 -12.30
N GLN A 85 -11.61 3.86 -11.86
CA GLN A 85 -11.00 5.00 -12.57
C GLN A 85 -9.47 4.91 -12.59
N LEU A 86 -8.84 4.64 -11.45
CA LEU A 86 -7.38 4.56 -11.38
C LEU A 86 -6.82 3.36 -12.13
N ALA A 87 -7.52 2.22 -12.09
CA ALA A 87 -7.12 1.05 -12.87
C ALA A 87 -7.24 1.31 -14.37
N GLN A 88 -8.30 2.00 -14.82
CA GLN A 88 -8.45 2.41 -16.21
C GLN A 88 -7.29 3.33 -16.65
N ILE A 89 -6.91 4.31 -15.82
CA ILE A 89 -5.75 5.17 -16.10
C ILE A 89 -4.47 4.33 -16.19
N ALA A 90 -4.27 3.37 -15.30
CA ALA A 90 -3.11 2.48 -15.35
C ALA A 90 -3.07 1.62 -16.63
N GLU A 91 -4.22 1.16 -17.12
CA GLU A 91 -4.33 0.43 -18.39
C GLU A 91 -4.00 1.34 -19.59
N GLU A 92 -4.60 2.54 -19.65
CA GLU A 92 -4.43 3.47 -20.76
C GLU A 92 -3.00 4.00 -20.86
N GLU A 93 -2.39 4.32 -19.71
CA GLU A 93 -1.03 4.87 -19.65
C GLU A 93 0.05 3.77 -19.63
N GLY A 94 -0.29 2.51 -19.36
CA GLY A 94 0.67 1.41 -19.22
C GLY A 94 1.43 1.41 -17.88
N TYR A 95 0.80 1.88 -16.80
CA TYR A 95 1.35 1.90 -15.44
C TYR A 95 0.93 0.67 -14.62
N GLY A 96 1.55 0.49 -13.46
CA GLY A 96 1.05 -0.44 -12.45
C GLY A 96 -0.04 0.18 -11.57
N PHE A 97 -0.90 -0.64 -10.98
CA PHE A 97 -1.92 -0.20 -10.02
C PHE A 97 -2.01 -1.15 -8.82
N GLY A 98 -1.90 -0.58 -7.61
CA GLY A 98 -2.10 -1.29 -6.36
C GLY A 98 -3.51 -1.11 -5.80
N LEU A 99 -4.17 -2.21 -5.47
CA LEU A 99 -5.43 -2.20 -4.75
C LEU A 99 -5.19 -1.80 -3.28
N GLY A 100 -6.19 -1.18 -2.62
CA GLY A 100 -6.16 -1.02 -1.17
C GLY A 100 -6.31 -2.35 -0.44
N SER A 101 -6.15 -2.33 0.89
CA SER A 101 -6.18 -3.56 1.70
C SER A 101 -7.45 -4.39 1.49
N GLN A 102 -7.26 -5.60 0.99
CA GLN A 102 -8.27 -6.63 0.73
C GLN A 102 -8.70 -7.37 2.00
N ARG A 103 -8.34 -6.90 3.20
CA ARG A 103 -8.81 -7.47 4.48
C ARG A 103 -10.34 -7.62 4.51
N ALA A 104 -11.07 -6.69 3.89
CA ALA A 104 -12.53 -6.73 3.86
C ALA A 104 -13.10 -7.87 2.98
N MET A 105 -12.30 -8.45 2.07
CA MET A 105 -12.69 -9.59 1.22
C MET A 105 -12.53 -10.95 1.92
N LEU A 106 -11.81 -11.00 3.05
CA LEU A 106 -11.66 -12.22 3.84
C LEU A 106 -13.01 -12.67 4.44
N ASP A 107 -13.92 -11.74 4.71
CA ASP A 107 -15.30 -12.05 5.07
C ASP A 107 -16.19 -12.10 3.81
N THR A 108 -16.30 -13.28 3.22
CA THR A 108 -17.06 -13.52 1.99
C THR A 108 -18.56 -13.26 2.15
N THR A 109 -19.08 -13.25 3.38
CA THR A 109 -20.51 -13.00 3.64
C THR A 109 -20.92 -11.54 3.42
N LYS A 110 -19.95 -10.63 3.28
CA LYS A 110 -20.18 -9.18 3.18
C LYS A 110 -20.20 -8.64 1.75
N GLY A 111 -19.92 -9.46 0.74
CA GLY A 111 -19.98 -9.08 -0.68
C GLY A 111 -19.11 -7.88 -1.05
N ARG A 112 -17.90 -7.76 -0.47
CA ARG A 112 -17.02 -6.59 -0.66
C ARG A 112 -16.15 -6.68 -1.93
N ASP A 113 -16.10 -7.85 -2.56
CA ASP A 113 -15.27 -8.19 -3.72
C ASP A 113 -15.43 -7.20 -4.86
N VAL A 114 -16.68 -6.84 -5.15
CA VAL A 114 -17.07 -5.94 -6.23
C VAL A 114 -16.34 -4.58 -6.18
N THR A 115 -15.83 -4.20 -5.00
CA THR A 115 -15.09 -2.95 -4.81
C THR A 115 -13.59 -3.03 -5.14
N TYR A 116 -13.08 -4.24 -5.39
CA TYR A 116 -11.69 -4.53 -5.75
C TYR A 116 -11.57 -5.13 -7.16
N GLU A 117 -12.67 -5.57 -7.75
CA GLU A 117 -12.72 -6.02 -9.14
C GLU A 117 -12.41 -4.85 -10.08
N VAL A 118 -11.27 -4.91 -10.78
CA VAL A 118 -10.84 -3.87 -11.74
C VAL A 118 -10.44 -4.43 -13.12
N ARG A 119 -10.35 -5.76 -13.25
CA ARG A 119 -9.89 -6.41 -14.49
C ARG A 119 -10.78 -6.17 -15.71
N SER A 120 -12.04 -5.78 -15.51
CA SER A 120 -12.94 -5.38 -16.61
C SER A 120 -12.49 -4.10 -17.33
N VAL A 121 -11.78 -3.20 -16.64
CA VAL A 121 -11.27 -1.94 -17.19
C VAL A 121 -9.75 -1.91 -17.31
N ALA A 122 -9.06 -2.84 -16.64
CA ALA A 122 -7.61 -2.99 -16.68
C ALA A 122 -7.18 -4.46 -16.93
N PRO A 123 -7.51 -5.02 -18.11
CA PRO A 123 -7.24 -6.42 -18.41
C PRO A 123 -5.74 -6.75 -18.54
N ASN A 124 -4.89 -5.79 -18.90
CA ASN A 124 -3.47 -6.04 -19.17
C ASN A 124 -2.54 -5.43 -18.12
N ALA A 125 -2.97 -4.36 -17.46
CA ALA A 125 -2.20 -3.63 -16.46
C ALA A 125 -1.64 -4.53 -15.37
N LEU A 126 -0.48 -4.13 -14.82
CA LEU A 126 0.07 -4.76 -13.64
C LEU A 126 -0.80 -4.43 -12.42
N ILE A 127 -1.44 -5.44 -11.82
CA ILE A 127 -2.30 -5.25 -10.64
C ILE A 127 -1.62 -5.85 -9.40
N LEU A 128 -1.41 -5.02 -8.38
CA LEU A 128 -0.89 -5.46 -7.10
C LEU A 128 -2.05 -5.65 -6.11
N GLY A 129 -2.20 -6.86 -5.60
CA GLY A 129 -3.05 -7.14 -4.45
C GLY A 129 -2.45 -6.54 -3.18
N ASN A 130 -3.24 -6.42 -2.10
CA ASN A 130 -2.76 -5.82 -0.86
C ASN A 130 -3.42 -6.41 0.38
N ILE A 131 -2.63 -6.80 1.36
CA ILE A 131 -3.10 -7.26 2.68
C ILE A 131 -2.14 -6.80 3.78
N GLY A 132 -2.66 -6.61 5.00
CA GLY A 132 -1.81 -6.27 6.14
C GLY A 132 -1.01 -7.48 6.59
N ALA A 133 0.27 -7.31 6.93
CA ALA A 133 1.13 -8.43 7.31
C ALA A 133 0.61 -9.20 8.54
N VAL A 134 -0.03 -8.50 9.49
CA VAL A 134 -0.68 -9.13 10.66
C VAL A 134 -1.86 -10.00 10.22
N GLN A 135 -2.66 -9.54 9.24
CA GLN A 135 -3.77 -10.33 8.70
C GLN A 135 -3.29 -11.50 7.84
N ALA A 136 -2.22 -11.32 7.07
CA ALA A 136 -1.61 -12.40 6.29
C ALA A 136 -1.16 -13.56 7.21
N ARG A 137 -0.51 -13.23 8.34
CA ARG A 137 -0.07 -14.19 9.36
C ARG A 137 -1.21 -15.08 9.85
N VAL A 138 -2.41 -14.53 10.04
CA VAL A 138 -3.56 -15.29 10.60
C VAL A 138 -4.45 -15.93 9.54
N SER A 139 -4.39 -15.49 8.29
CA SER A 139 -5.28 -15.99 7.21
C SER A 139 -4.76 -17.30 6.60
N GLY A 140 -3.44 -17.49 6.56
CA GLY A 140 -2.81 -18.64 5.93
C GLY A 140 -2.78 -18.56 4.40
N LYS A 141 -1.88 -19.35 3.80
CA LYS A 141 -1.58 -19.31 2.36
C LYS A 141 -2.81 -19.46 1.46
N ALA A 142 -3.66 -20.46 1.72
CA ALA A 142 -4.81 -20.77 0.85
C ALA A 142 -5.79 -19.59 0.73
N ALA A 143 -6.04 -18.87 1.82
CA ALA A 143 -6.89 -17.68 1.79
C ALA A 143 -6.24 -16.53 1.01
N LEU A 144 -4.92 -16.41 1.06
CA LEU A 144 -4.18 -15.39 0.32
C LEU A 144 -4.11 -15.69 -1.17
N ASP A 145 -3.93 -16.96 -1.57
CA ASP A 145 -4.04 -17.39 -2.97
C ASP A 145 -5.45 -17.11 -3.52
N ASP A 146 -6.51 -17.39 -2.75
CA ASP A 146 -7.89 -17.03 -3.13
C ASP A 146 -8.07 -15.52 -3.31
N LEU A 147 -7.57 -14.70 -2.37
CA LEU A 147 -7.62 -13.23 -2.47
C LEU A 147 -6.92 -12.70 -3.72
N VAL A 148 -5.74 -13.23 -4.03
CA VAL A 148 -4.97 -12.88 -5.23
C VAL A 148 -5.76 -13.28 -6.48
N GLY A 149 -6.27 -14.51 -6.52
CA GLY A 149 -7.02 -15.05 -7.65
C GLY A 149 -8.31 -14.29 -7.96
N ARG A 150 -9.09 -13.91 -6.93
CA ARG A 150 -10.37 -13.20 -7.09
C ARG A 150 -10.25 -11.84 -7.77
N VAL A 151 -9.13 -11.14 -7.56
CA VAL A 151 -8.85 -9.85 -8.22
C VAL A 151 -7.94 -10.01 -9.44
N GLY A 152 -7.45 -11.23 -9.67
CA GLY A 152 -6.44 -11.54 -10.67
C GLY A 152 -5.18 -10.71 -10.48
N ALA A 153 -4.66 -10.56 -9.26
CA ALA A 153 -3.44 -9.79 -9.00
C ALA A 153 -2.19 -10.51 -9.55
N ASP A 154 -1.23 -9.74 -10.05
CA ASP A 154 0.05 -10.24 -10.57
C ASP A 154 1.12 -10.35 -9.47
N ALA A 155 0.94 -9.65 -8.34
CA ALA A 155 1.80 -9.73 -7.16
C ALA A 155 1.00 -9.31 -5.91
N LEU A 156 1.47 -9.68 -4.71
CA LEU A 156 0.83 -9.36 -3.43
C LEU A 156 1.70 -8.45 -2.57
N CYS A 157 1.17 -7.26 -2.24
CA CYS A 157 1.75 -6.38 -1.23
C CYS A 157 1.36 -6.83 0.17
N LEU A 158 2.36 -7.09 1.02
CA LEU A 158 2.18 -7.16 2.46
C LEU A 158 2.54 -5.81 3.07
N HIS A 159 1.53 -5.03 3.46
CA HIS A 159 1.78 -3.74 4.07
C HIS A 159 2.15 -3.86 5.56
N LEU A 160 3.06 -2.99 5.97
CA LEU A 160 3.64 -2.83 7.29
C LEU A 160 3.21 -1.45 7.80
N ASN A 161 2.36 -1.41 8.80
CA ASN A 161 1.75 -0.16 9.28
C ASN A 161 1.72 -0.02 10.82
N PRO A 162 2.79 -0.42 11.57
CA PRO A 162 2.73 -0.45 13.03
C PRO A 162 2.44 0.92 13.66
N ALA A 163 2.98 2.00 13.08
CA ALA A 163 2.73 3.36 13.58
C ALA A 163 1.25 3.76 13.42
N GLN A 164 0.62 3.41 12.30
CA GLN A 164 -0.81 3.61 12.08
C GLN A 164 -1.64 2.82 13.10
N GLU A 165 -1.39 1.50 13.21
CA GLU A 165 -2.17 0.60 14.07
C GLU A 165 -2.09 0.97 15.56
N ILE A 166 -0.96 1.51 16.01
CA ILE A 166 -0.80 1.93 17.42
C ILE A 166 -1.70 3.13 17.77
N VAL A 167 -1.98 4.02 16.80
CA VAL A 167 -2.86 5.18 16.98
C VAL A 167 -4.32 4.83 16.68
N GLN A 168 -4.54 3.93 15.72
CA GLN A 168 -5.88 3.47 15.34
C GLN A 168 -6.61 2.78 16.51
N PRO A 169 -7.87 3.15 16.80
CA PRO A 169 -8.71 2.42 17.73
C PRO A 169 -8.93 1.00 17.25
N GLY A 170 -8.72 0.01 18.13
CA GLY A 170 -8.83 -1.40 17.76
C GLY A 170 -7.75 -1.87 16.76
N GLY A 171 -6.71 -1.07 16.54
CA GLY A 171 -5.58 -1.46 15.71
C GLY A 171 -4.72 -2.57 16.33
N ASP A 172 -4.01 -3.28 15.47
CA ASP A 172 -3.17 -4.41 15.84
C ASP A 172 -2.05 -4.00 16.81
N ARG A 173 -1.76 -4.86 17.79
CA ARG A 173 -0.75 -4.61 18.84
C ARG A 173 0.39 -5.63 18.85
N ASP A 174 0.22 -6.73 18.12
CA ASP A 174 1.19 -7.81 18.02
C ASP A 174 1.67 -7.97 16.58
N PHE A 175 2.92 -7.56 16.34
CA PHE A 175 3.60 -7.65 15.05
C PHE A 175 4.64 -8.78 15.02
N THR A 176 4.63 -9.66 16.01
CA THR A 176 5.52 -10.84 16.01
C THR A 176 5.17 -11.78 14.85
N GLY A 177 6.14 -12.54 14.34
CA GLY A 177 5.89 -13.48 13.24
C GLY A 177 5.76 -12.85 11.85
N VAL A 178 5.83 -11.52 11.72
CA VAL A 178 5.67 -10.82 10.43
C VAL A 178 6.79 -11.16 9.45
N VAL A 179 8.04 -11.24 9.93
CA VAL A 179 9.20 -11.56 9.08
C VAL A 179 9.14 -13.01 8.60
N GLU A 180 8.75 -13.93 9.49
CA GLU A 180 8.53 -15.33 9.17
C GLU A 180 7.40 -15.50 8.16
N THR A 181 6.31 -14.76 8.33
CA THR A 181 5.17 -14.75 7.39
C THR A 181 5.61 -14.25 6.02
N LEU A 182 6.37 -13.15 5.95
CA LEU A 182 6.93 -12.64 4.71
C LEU A 182 7.78 -13.69 4.00
N GLY A 183 8.65 -14.40 4.73
CA GLY A 183 9.51 -15.43 4.15
C GLY A 183 8.75 -16.64 3.64
N MET A 184 7.78 -17.15 4.41
CA MET A 184 6.91 -18.25 3.97
C MET A 184 6.15 -17.89 2.70
N LEU A 185 5.57 -16.68 2.64
CA LEU A 185 4.81 -16.27 1.46
C LEU A 185 5.70 -15.98 0.25
N ALA A 186 6.90 -15.46 0.45
CA ALA A 186 7.85 -15.26 -0.64
C ALA A 186 8.29 -16.58 -1.29
N ASP A 187 8.29 -17.68 -0.54
CA ASP A 187 8.64 -19.02 -1.03
C ASP A 187 7.44 -19.76 -1.64
N GLU A 188 6.26 -19.65 -1.01
CA GLU A 188 5.14 -20.56 -1.30
C GLU A 188 4.00 -19.93 -2.12
N LEU A 189 3.82 -18.60 -2.10
CA LEU A 189 2.65 -17.96 -2.72
C LEU A 189 2.69 -18.09 -4.27
N SER A 190 1.53 -18.19 -4.89
CA SER A 190 1.41 -18.35 -6.35
C SER A 190 1.90 -17.15 -7.17
N VAL A 191 2.10 -15.99 -6.53
CA VAL A 191 2.55 -14.74 -7.16
C VAL A 191 3.69 -14.12 -6.34
N PRO A 192 4.54 -13.27 -6.95
CA PRO A 192 5.58 -12.54 -6.23
C PRO A 192 5.03 -11.74 -5.04
N VAL A 193 5.80 -11.73 -3.96
CA VAL A 193 5.50 -10.96 -2.74
C VAL A 193 6.42 -9.74 -2.65
N LEU A 194 5.83 -8.60 -2.30
CA LEU A 194 6.56 -7.40 -1.91
C LEU A 194 6.15 -6.92 -0.51
N ALA A 195 7.13 -6.42 0.25
CA ALA A 195 6.85 -5.75 1.51
C ALA A 195 6.71 -4.25 1.27
N LYS A 196 5.72 -3.64 1.91
CA LYS A 196 5.32 -2.26 1.69
C LYS A 196 5.19 -1.53 3.03
N GLU A 197 5.67 -0.31 3.16
CA GLU A 197 5.26 0.57 4.29
C GLU A 197 4.01 1.40 3.93
N THR A 198 3.53 2.20 4.88
CA THR A 198 2.40 3.11 4.77
C THR A 198 2.74 4.50 5.31
N GLY A 199 3.81 5.13 4.81
CA GLY A 199 4.15 6.54 5.07
C GLY A 199 5.16 6.82 6.19
N CYS A 200 5.65 5.81 6.91
CA CYS A 200 6.71 5.92 7.94
C CYS A 200 8.06 5.36 7.49
N GLY A 201 8.16 4.75 6.30
CA GLY A 201 9.43 4.35 5.68
C GLY A 201 10.01 3.02 6.13
N ILE A 202 10.61 2.29 5.17
CA ILE A 202 11.41 1.08 5.44
C ILE A 202 12.88 1.47 5.64
N GLY A 203 13.31 1.56 6.90
CA GLY A 203 14.72 1.82 7.21
C GLY A 203 15.67 0.63 6.94
N PRO A 204 17.00 0.86 6.91
CA PRO A 204 17.99 -0.16 6.53
C PRO A 204 17.95 -1.44 7.37
N ALA A 205 17.65 -1.34 8.67
CA ALA A 205 17.55 -2.50 9.55
C ALA A 205 16.33 -3.38 9.23
N ALA A 206 15.19 -2.75 8.88
CA ALA A 206 14.00 -3.47 8.46
C ALA A 206 14.19 -4.11 7.08
N ALA A 207 14.74 -3.36 6.12
CA ALA A 207 15.06 -3.86 4.79
C ALA A 207 15.97 -5.10 4.83
N ARG A 208 17.00 -5.10 5.68
CA ARG A 208 17.87 -6.27 5.88
C ARG A 208 17.13 -7.50 6.41
N LYS A 209 16.22 -7.34 7.36
CA LYS A 209 15.40 -8.44 7.89
C LYS A 209 14.47 -9.02 6.81
N ILE A 210 13.81 -8.14 6.07
CA ILE A 210 12.90 -8.52 4.98
C ILE A 210 13.66 -9.25 3.86
N ALA A 211 14.82 -8.72 3.46
CA ALA A 211 15.68 -9.36 2.46
C ALA A 211 16.23 -10.72 2.91
N ALA A 212 16.62 -10.85 4.19
CA ALA A 212 17.07 -12.12 4.77
C ALA A 212 15.95 -13.18 4.82
N ALA A 213 14.69 -12.75 4.93
CA ALA A 213 13.53 -13.64 4.85
C ALA A 213 13.22 -14.12 3.41
N GLY A 214 13.86 -13.56 2.38
CA GLY A 214 13.71 -13.99 0.99
C GLY A 214 12.92 -13.02 0.10
N VAL A 215 12.27 -12.01 0.67
CA VAL A 215 11.56 -10.98 -0.11
C VAL A 215 12.56 -10.12 -0.88
N ARG A 216 12.31 -9.90 -2.18
CA ARG A 216 13.22 -9.17 -3.09
C ARG A 216 12.70 -7.79 -3.51
N HIS A 217 11.45 -7.49 -3.18
CA HIS A 217 10.78 -6.26 -3.63
C HIS A 217 10.27 -5.48 -2.42
N LEU A 218 10.54 -4.18 -2.41
CA LEU A 218 10.15 -3.26 -1.35
C LEU A 218 9.47 -2.03 -1.94
N ASP A 219 8.39 -1.60 -1.31
CA ASP A 219 7.87 -0.23 -1.44
C ASP A 219 8.18 0.50 -0.13
N VAL A 220 9.11 1.46 -0.20
CA VAL A 220 9.60 2.18 0.96
C VAL A 220 8.48 2.97 1.65
N SER A 221 7.52 3.51 0.89
CA SER A 221 6.44 4.41 1.36
C SER A 221 6.91 5.29 2.53
N GLY A 222 7.92 6.11 2.25
CA GLY A 222 8.61 6.92 3.25
C GLY A 222 7.80 8.08 3.79
N ALA A 223 8.37 8.71 4.81
CA ALA A 223 7.87 9.94 5.39
C ALA A 223 8.09 11.14 4.46
N GLY A 224 7.25 12.17 4.62
CA GLY A 224 7.25 13.40 3.82
C GLY A 224 6.05 13.56 2.89
N GLY A 225 5.27 12.49 2.66
CA GLY A 225 3.99 12.53 1.95
C GLY A 225 2.78 12.49 2.89
N THR A 226 1.87 11.55 2.68
CA THR A 226 0.75 11.28 3.60
C THR A 226 1.25 10.63 4.89
N SER A 227 0.91 11.19 6.05
CA SER A 227 1.14 10.59 7.37
C SER A 227 -0.11 9.83 7.79
N TRP A 228 -0.08 8.49 7.70
CA TRP A 228 -1.18 7.65 8.17
C TRP A 228 -1.41 7.76 9.69
N VAL A 229 -0.38 8.12 10.43
CA VAL A 229 -0.51 8.51 11.84
C VAL A 229 -1.39 9.76 12.00
N ALA A 230 -1.20 10.78 11.15
CA ALA A 230 -2.04 11.97 11.16
C ALA A 230 -3.48 11.67 10.72
N VAL A 231 -3.68 10.75 9.77
CA VAL A 231 -5.01 10.28 9.38
C VAL A 231 -5.73 9.70 10.60
N GLU A 232 -5.11 8.77 11.33
CA GLU A 232 -5.73 8.17 12.53
C GLU A 232 -5.87 9.17 13.69
N MET A 233 -4.93 10.12 13.85
CA MET A 233 -5.04 11.20 14.82
C MET A 233 -6.35 12.00 14.65
N HIS A 234 -6.73 12.32 13.41
CA HIS A 234 -7.97 13.04 13.13
C HIS A 234 -9.23 12.20 13.33
N ARG A 235 -9.10 10.87 13.32
CA ARG A 235 -10.21 9.92 13.56
C ARG A 235 -10.37 9.56 15.04
N THR A 236 -9.51 10.06 15.92
CA THR A 236 -9.46 9.67 17.33
C THR A 236 -9.63 10.85 18.27
N GLU A 237 -9.91 10.53 19.54
CA GLU A 237 -10.01 11.48 20.64
C GLU A 237 -9.13 11.06 21.82
N GLY A 238 -8.99 11.94 22.81
CA GLY A 238 -8.25 11.67 24.04
C GLY A 238 -6.78 11.30 23.82
N ASP A 239 -6.31 10.30 24.55
CA ASP A 239 -4.89 9.89 24.55
C ASP A 239 -4.42 9.38 23.19
N ALA A 240 -5.29 8.72 22.42
CA ALA A 240 -4.95 8.26 21.07
C ALA A 240 -4.68 9.44 20.13
N LYS A 241 -5.47 10.52 20.24
CA LYS A 241 -5.23 11.76 19.48
C LYS A 241 -3.92 12.43 19.90
N ASN A 242 -3.64 12.49 21.21
CA ASN A 242 -2.38 13.04 21.72
C ASN A 242 -1.17 12.24 21.20
N LEU A 243 -1.27 10.90 21.20
CA LEU A 243 -0.24 10.03 20.66
C LEU A 243 -0.06 10.23 19.16
N GLY A 244 -1.15 10.32 18.40
CA GLY A 244 -1.11 10.62 16.96
C GLY A 244 -0.44 11.97 16.67
N ALA A 245 -0.71 13.00 17.47
CA ALA A 245 -0.05 14.30 17.34
C ALA A 245 1.47 14.20 17.61
N MET A 246 1.88 13.44 18.63
CA MET A 246 3.29 13.21 18.93
C MET A 246 4.02 12.43 17.84
N LEU A 247 3.35 11.44 17.23
CA LEU A 247 3.92 10.56 16.21
C LEU A 247 3.68 11.05 14.77
N ARG A 248 3.05 12.21 14.58
CA ARG A 248 2.73 12.78 13.27
C ARG A 248 3.93 12.83 12.33
N GLU A 249 5.08 13.19 12.90
CA GLU A 249 6.36 13.33 12.20
C GLU A 249 7.25 12.08 12.34
N TRP A 250 6.70 10.92 12.72
CA TRP A 250 7.47 9.68 12.86
C TRP A 250 7.85 9.10 11.50
N GLY A 251 9.04 8.50 11.41
CA GLY A 251 9.44 7.70 10.26
C GLY A 251 10.76 8.10 9.61
N VAL A 252 11.17 7.24 8.67
CA VAL A 252 12.30 7.40 7.76
C VAL A 252 11.80 8.14 6.52
N PRO A 253 12.43 9.27 6.13
CA PRO A 253 12.11 9.96 4.88
C PRO A 253 12.22 9.06 3.65
N THR A 254 11.56 9.45 2.56
CA THR A 254 11.48 8.64 1.33
C THR A 254 12.82 8.46 0.60
N ALA A 255 13.69 9.47 0.58
CA ALA A 255 14.97 9.44 -0.13
C ALA A 255 16.06 8.58 0.57
#